data_AF-A0A915EEQ0-F1
#
_entry.id   AF-A0A915EEQ0-F1
#
_cell.length_a   1.000
_cell.length_b   1.000
_cell.length_c   1.000
_cell.angle_alpha   90.00
_cell.angle_beta   90.00
_cell.angle_gamma   90.00
#
_symmetry.space_group_name_H-M   'P 1'
#
loop_
_entity.id
_entity.type
_entity.pdbx_description
1 polymer ?
#
loop_
_entity_poly.entity_id
_entity_poly.type
_entity_poly.pdbx_seq_one_letter_code
_entity_poly.pdbx_strand_id
1 'polypeptide(L)'
;MKLLTRLLAPCPERRISAFEALKSDWFEEKPFHFLRTCFQHGRQSEQNKKPPPQKVEEEKLPEMSAEQLKLLSDLNVDVKHAAKSGFTLKFGAQKKSR
;
A
#
# COMPACT_ATOMS: atom_id res chain seq x y z
N MET A 1 13.81 12.36 -29.05
CA MET A 1 13.45 13.81 -28.92
C MET A 1 12.71 14.40 -30.12
N LYS A 2 12.95 13.94 -31.37
CA LYS A 2 12.29 14.49 -32.57
C LYS A 2 10.75 14.36 -32.57
N LEU A 3 10.20 13.26 -32.06
CA LEU A 3 8.75 13.04 -31.97
C LEU A 3 8.04 14.07 -31.09
N LEU A 4 8.56 14.29 -29.87
CA LEU A 4 7.96 15.20 -28.90
C LEU A 4 7.93 16.64 -29.42
N THR A 5 8.99 17.08 -30.10
CA THR A 5 9.05 18.42 -30.72
C THR A 5 7.96 18.63 -31.76
N ARG A 6 7.61 17.59 -32.53
CA ARG A 6 6.55 17.66 -33.54
C ARG A 6 5.15 17.62 -32.93
N LEU A 7 4.97 16.87 -31.84
CA LEU A 7 3.70 16.83 -31.09
C LEU A 7 3.43 18.15 -30.37
N LEU A 8 4.46 18.76 -29.79
CA LEU A 8 4.39 20.02 -29.05
C LEU A 8 4.69 21.25 -29.92
N ALA A 9 4.49 21.16 -31.24
CA ALA A 9 4.70 22.30 -32.13
C ALA A 9 3.78 23.48 -31.70
N PRO A 10 4.31 24.71 -31.56
CA PRO A 10 3.52 25.86 -31.12
C PRO A 10 2.31 26.11 -32.02
N CYS A 11 2.51 26.02 -33.34
CA CYS A 11 1.44 26.15 -34.34
C CYS A 11 0.67 24.83 -34.47
N PRO A 12 -0.67 24.83 -34.31
CA PRO A 12 -1.48 23.61 -34.38
C PRO A 12 -1.45 22.95 -35.76
N GLU A 13 -1.39 23.74 -36.84
CA GLU A 13 -1.32 23.24 -38.22
C GLU A 13 -0.03 22.47 -38.55
N ARG A 14 1.02 22.70 -37.76
CA ARG A 14 2.31 22.01 -37.91
C ARG A 14 2.46 20.81 -36.99
N ARG A 15 1.43 20.52 -36.17
CA ARG A 15 1.44 19.34 -35.31
C ARG A 15 1.15 18.11 -36.15
N ILE A 16 1.94 17.07 -35.92
CA ILE A 16 1.73 15.78 -36.57
C ILE A 16 0.44 15.13 -36.08
N SER A 17 -0.17 14.34 -36.95
CA SER A 17 -1.34 13.53 -36.57
C SER A 17 -0.93 12.35 -35.65
N ALA A 18 -1.90 11.80 -34.93
CA ALA A 18 -1.66 10.61 -34.11
C ALA A 18 -1.18 9.41 -34.96
N PHE A 19 -1.75 9.23 -36.15
CA PHE A 19 -1.35 8.17 -37.08
C PHE A 19 0.09 8.33 -37.59
N GLU A 20 0.54 9.57 -37.80
CA GLU A 20 1.91 9.87 -38.20
C GLU A 20 2.88 9.69 -37.03
N ALA A 21 2.47 10.04 -35.80
CA ALA A 21 3.27 9.84 -34.60
C ALA A 21 3.62 8.35 -34.36
N LEU A 22 2.67 7.44 -34.62
CA LEU A 22 2.87 5.99 -34.47
C LEU A 22 3.91 5.41 -35.44
N LYS A 23 4.18 6.08 -36.56
CA LYS A 23 5.22 5.69 -37.52
C LYS A 23 6.61 6.16 -37.12
N SER A 24 6.77 6.81 -35.97
CA SER A 24 8.07 7.27 -35.50
C SER A 24 8.89 6.11 -34.95
N ASP A 25 10.18 6.14 -35.25
CA ASP A 25 11.21 5.20 -34.74
C ASP A 25 11.20 5.05 -33.20
N TRP A 26 10.64 6.04 -32.48
CA TRP A 26 10.43 5.97 -31.03
C TRP A 26 9.59 4.76 -30.59
N PHE A 27 8.66 4.30 -31.45
CA PHE A 27 7.81 3.13 -31.18
C PHE A 27 8.38 1.83 -31.76
N GLU A 28 9.36 1.92 -32.65
CA GLU A 28 10.07 0.74 -33.19
C GLU A 28 11.15 0.25 -32.23
N GLU A 29 11.70 1.14 -31.40
CA GLU A 29 12.62 0.76 -30.35
C GLU A 29 11.92 -0.14 -29.32
N LYS A 30 12.44 -1.36 -29.13
CA LYS A 30 11.95 -2.28 -28.09
C LYS A 30 11.98 -1.52 -26.76
N PRO A 31 10.85 -1.47 -26.01
CA PRO A 31 10.80 -0.68 -24.80
C PRO A 31 11.93 -1.14 -23.89
N PHE A 32 12.86 -0.23 -23.60
CA PHE A 32 13.95 -0.51 -22.68
C PHE A 32 13.29 -0.96 -21.38
N HIS A 33 13.64 -2.16 -20.90
CA HIS A 33 13.23 -2.59 -19.57
C HIS A 33 13.96 -1.68 -18.59
N PHE A 34 13.38 -0.52 -18.30
CA PHE A 34 13.85 0.33 -17.22
C PHE A 34 13.77 -0.52 -15.96
N LEU A 35 14.93 -0.88 -15.43
CA LEU A 35 15.04 -1.37 -14.07
C LEU A 35 14.31 -0.34 -13.22
N ARG A 36 13.39 -0.81 -12.37
CA ARG A 36 12.55 0.00 -11.46
C ARG A 36 13.34 1.02 -10.61
N THR A 37 14.66 0.96 -10.63
CA THR A 37 15.60 1.83 -9.95
C THR A 37 15.71 3.24 -10.56
N CYS A 38 15.43 3.44 -11.85
CA CYS A 38 15.63 4.74 -12.51
C CYS A 38 14.44 5.71 -12.37
N PHE A 39 13.24 5.20 -12.05
CA PHE A 39 12.11 6.04 -11.68
C PHE A 39 11.96 6.03 -10.17
N GLN A 40 12.57 7.02 -9.51
CA GLN A 40 12.06 7.48 -8.22
C GLN A 40 10.72 8.18 -8.48
N HIS A 41 9.68 7.40 -8.81
CA HIS A 41 8.31 7.86 -8.56
C HIS A 41 8.31 8.32 -7.10
N GLY A 42 7.82 9.53 -6.83
CA GLY A 42 7.80 10.19 -5.52
C GLY A 42 6.98 9.46 -4.44
N ARG A 43 7.11 8.14 -4.31
CA ARG A 43 6.65 7.31 -3.21
C ARG A 43 7.55 7.45 -1.97
N GLN A 44 8.15 8.62 -1.76
CA GLN A 44 8.80 8.98 -0.51
C GLN A 44 8.46 10.39 -0.01
N SER A 45 7.44 11.09 -0.52
CA SER A 45 7.11 12.40 0.08
C SER A 45 6.11 12.38 1.24
N GLU A 46 5.13 11.45 1.37
CA GLU A 46 4.19 11.53 2.53
C GLU A 46 3.63 10.21 3.12
N GLN A 47 4.16 9.02 2.78
CA GLN A 47 3.74 7.77 3.46
C GLN A 47 4.76 7.21 4.48
N ASN A 48 5.89 7.90 4.67
CA ASN A 48 6.93 7.53 5.65
C ASN A 48 6.94 8.41 6.91
N LYS A 49 5.79 8.96 7.33
CA LYS A 49 5.63 9.26 8.77
C LYS A 49 5.40 7.93 9.48
N LYS A 50 6.48 7.19 9.74
CA LYS A 50 6.47 6.15 10.77
C LYS A 50 5.85 6.80 12.03
N PRO A 51 4.77 6.24 12.60
CA PRO A 51 4.43 6.56 13.97
C PRO A 51 5.69 6.30 14.83
N PRO A 52 5.99 7.13 15.84
CA PRO A 52 7.13 6.90 16.71
C PRO A 52 7.08 5.46 17.26
N PRO A 53 8.21 4.74 17.33
CA PRO A 53 8.21 3.37 17.85
C PRO A 53 7.64 3.38 19.27
N GLN A 54 6.52 2.69 19.47
CA GLN A 54 5.97 2.40 20.78
C GLN A 54 7.08 1.71 21.59
N LYS A 55 7.48 2.35 22.69
CA LYS A 55 8.33 1.72 23.69
C LYS A 55 7.70 0.37 24.04
N VAL A 56 8.53 -0.66 24.06
CA VAL A 56 8.21 -1.95 24.64
C VAL A 56 8.09 -1.71 26.14
N GLU A 57 6.93 -1.27 26.58
CA GLU A 57 6.50 -1.48 27.96
C GLU A 57 5.94 -2.91 27.98
N GLU A 58 6.80 -3.85 28.37
CA GLU A 58 6.34 -4.88 29.29
C GLU A 58 5.59 -4.14 30.39
N GLU A 59 4.28 -4.32 30.52
CA GLU A 59 3.68 -4.53 31.82
C GLU A 59 2.18 -4.84 31.77
N LYS A 60 1.88 -5.88 32.55
CA LYS A 60 0.60 -6.29 33.12
C LYS A 60 -0.56 -6.49 32.14
N LEU A 61 -0.94 -7.77 32.02
CA LEU A 61 -2.33 -8.13 31.76
C LEU A 61 -3.23 -7.22 32.61
N PRO A 62 -4.19 -6.49 32.02
CA PRO A 62 -5.18 -5.80 32.82
C PRO A 62 -5.87 -6.84 33.70
N GLU A 63 -6.04 -6.54 34.98
CA GLU A 63 -6.91 -7.34 35.85
C GLU A 63 -8.32 -7.29 35.26
N MET A 64 -8.67 -8.29 34.45
CA MET A 64 -10.00 -8.46 33.90
C MET A 64 -10.85 -9.18 34.95
N SER A 65 -12.10 -8.73 35.13
CA SER A 65 -13.02 -9.42 36.03
C SER A 65 -13.34 -10.82 35.48
N ALA A 66 -13.68 -11.77 36.36
CA ALA A 66 -14.01 -13.14 35.96
C ALA A 66 -15.15 -13.22 34.93
N GLU A 67 -16.07 -12.26 34.98
CA GLU A 67 -17.21 -12.13 34.06
C GLU A 67 -16.76 -11.72 32.65
N GLN A 68 -15.78 -10.82 32.55
CA GLN A 68 -15.24 -10.38 31.26
C GLN A 68 -14.47 -11.49 30.57
N LEU A 69 -13.72 -12.31 31.32
CA LEU A 69 -13.01 -13.47 30.76
C LEU A 69 -13.98 -14.52 30.21
N LYS A 70 -15.08 -14.78 30.94
CA LYS A 70 -16.12 -15.71 30.50
C LYS A 70 -16.82 -15.22 29.22
N LEU A 71 -17.13 -13.93 29.15
CA LEU A 71 -17.70 -13.32 27.95
C LEU A 71 -16.75 -13.42 26.74
N LEU A 72 -15.46 -13.16 26.93
CA LEU A 72 -14.47 -13.28 25.85
C LEU A 72 -14.29 -14.73 25.38
N SER A 73 -14.35 -15.71 26.28
CA SER A 73 -14.33 -17.13 25.90
C SER A 73 -15.57 -17.55 25.13
N ASP A 74 -16.76 -17.11 25.57
CA ASP A 74 -18.03 -17.41 24.89
C ASP A 74 -18.07 -16.82 23.47
N LEU A 75 -17.43 -15.66 23.30
CA LEU A 75 -17.24 -15.00 22.02
C LEU A 75 -16.06 -15.54 21.22
N ASN A 76 -15.31 -16.55 21.68
CA ASN A 76 -14.13 -17.08 21.01
C ASN A 76 -13.02 -16.02 20.74
N VAL A 77 -12.91 -14.98 21.58
CA VAL A 77 -11.91 -13.91 21.45
C VAL A 77 -10.63 -14.27 22.21
N ASP A 78 -9.47 -14.08 21.57
CA ASP A 78 -8.19 -14.30 22.24
C ASP A 78 -7.83 -13.12 23.17
N VAL A 79 -7.80 -13.40 24.48
CA VAL A 79 -7.55 -12.44 25.57
C VAL A 79 -6.18 -11.77 25.43
N LYS A 80 -5.18 -12.44 24.84
CA LYS A 80 -3.84 -11.86 24.61
C LYS A 80 -3.86 -10.72 23.60
N HIS A 81 -4.90 -10.65 22.77
CA HIS A 81 -5.08 -9.63 21.74
C HIS A 81 -6.07 -8.54 22.18
N ALA A 82 -6.98 -8.82 23.11
CA ALA A 82 -7.92 -7.85 23.66
C ALA A 82 -7.23 -6.71 24.45
N ALA A 83 -6.06 -6.98 25.04
CA ALA A 83 -5.30 -5.98 25.81
C ALA A 83 -4.40 -5.06 24.96
N LYS A 84 -4.26 -5.31 23.66
CA LYS A 84 -3.42 -4.49 22.77
C LYS A 84 -4.25 -3.39 22.13
N SER A 85 -4.28 -2.24 22.82
CA SER A 85 -4.65 -0.90 22.32
C SER A 85 -5.14 -0.82 20.85
N GLY A 86 -6.44 -0.54 20.68
CA GLY A 86 -7.14 -0.40 19.39
C GLY A 86 -8.35 -1.33 19.29
N PHE A 87 -9.49 -0.84 18.79
CA PHE A 87 -10.80 -1.53 18.75
C PHE A 87 -10.83 -2.69 17.73
N THR A 88 -9.95 -3.68 17.87
CA THR A 88 -9.83 -4.83 16.96
C THR A 88 -9.90 -6.13 17.76
N LEU A 89 -11.05 -6.78 17.72
CA LEU A 89 -11.24 -8.12 18.28
C LEU A 89 -10.71 -9.17 17.29
N LYS A 90 -9.86 -10.09 17.77
CA LYS A 90 -9.37 -11.24 17.01
C LYS A 90 -10.03 -12.51 17.54
N PHE A 91 -10.82 -13.16 16.69
CA PHE A 91 -11.50 -14.41 16.99
C PHE A 91 -10.60 -15.61 16.66
N GLY A 92 -10.58 -16.60 17.54
CA GLY A 92 -9.85 -17.84 17.32
C GLY A 92 -10.46 -18.69 16.22
N ALA A 93 -9.66 -19.54 15.58
CA ALA A 93 -10.13 -20.50 14.59
C ALA A 93 -11.10 -21.50 15.24
N GLN A 94 -12.35 -21.51 14.77
CA GLN A 94 -13.37 -22.48 15.16
C GLN A 94 -12.85 -23.89 14.87
N LYS A 95 -12.59 -24.70 15.90
CA LYS A 95 -12.37 -26.13 15.72
C LYS A 95 -13.69 -26.73 15.22
N LYS A 96 -13.78 -26.98 13.91
CA LYS A 96 -14.87 -27.79 13.36
C LYS A 96 -14.76 -29.19 13.95
N SER A 97 -15.65 -29.51 14.88
CA SER A 97 -15.88 -30.88 15.32
C SER A 97 -16.49 -31.63 14.14
N ARG A 98 -15.73 -32.57 13.55
CA ARG A 98 -16.24 -33.62 12.70
C ARG A 98 -15.35 -34.84 12.82
#